data_AF-A0A2I1D1Y1-F1
#
_entry.id   AF-A0A2I1D1Y1-F1
#
_cell.length_a   1.000
_cell.length_b   1.000
_cell.length_c   1.000
_cell.angle_alpha   90.00
_cell.angle_beta   90.00
_cell.angle_gamma   90.00
#
_symmetry.space_group_name_H-M   'P 1'
#
loop_
_entity.id
_entity.type
_entity.pdbx_description
1 polymer ?
#
loop_
_entity_poly.entity_id
_entity_poly.type
_entity_poly.pdbx_seq_one_letter_code
_entity_poly.pdbx_strand_id
1 'polypeptide(L)'
;MDNANLWTRRSNSSKLSLSMTGTDGKDGGARVELPRSSKRFGPDSSHGRSNPFNALSPLSGGVSSPSTNASSAFGLGRRPGPARQHALKSTWVIWYRPPTPKYSDYEKSTIPLASIHSVESFWSVYSHLKRPSLLPTVSDYHIFKKGIRPVWEDEANKKGGKWIVRLKKGVADRYWEDLLLAMVGDQFAEAGDEVCGAVLSVRSGEDVLSVWTRIDGGRNIKIRETIKRLLGFPVDTNIVWKSHDDSIAQRSAIDQARQEKAVGSHHPHHQHHLTQHALGSERRRAPTLDDSTGDKGKGTAS
;
A
#
# COMPACT_ATOMS: atom_id res chain seq x y z
N MET A 1 14.43 -13.22 43.68
CA MET A 1 15.37 -12.94 42.57
C MET A 1 14.50 -12.67 41.36
N ASP A 2 14.07 -11.42 41.26
CA ASP A 2 13.07 -10.96 40.30
C ASP A 2 13.74 -10.62 38.98
N ASN A 3 13.34 -11.30 37.91
CA ASN A 3 13.82 -11.01 36.55
C ASN A 3 12.70 -10.25 35.82
N ALA A 4 12.73 -8.92 35.93
CA ALA A 4 11.75 -8.03 35.31
C ALA A 4 12.08 -7.83 33.82
N ASN A 5 11.18 -8.31 32.95
CA ASN A 5 11.21 -8.09 31.51
C ASN A 5 11.06 -6.60 31.17
N LEU A 6 12.04 -6.05 30.45
CA LEU A 6 12.15 -4.64 30.04
C LEU A 6 11.12 -4.17 28.98
N TRP A 7 10.06 -4.95 28.72
CA TRP A 7 9.06 -4.63 27.68
C TRP A 7 7.64 -4.39 28.20
N THR A 8 7.44 -4.29 29.52
CA THR A 8 6.12 -4.00 30.09
C THR A 8 6.11 -2.65 30.81
N ARG A 9 6.09 -1.55 30.05
CA ARG A 9 5.79 -0.21 30.60
C ARG A 9 4.54 0.39 29.96
N ARG A 10 3.42 0.13 30.66
CA ARG A 10 2.28 1.02 30.98
C ARG A 10 1.92 2.10 29.94
N SER A 11 0.82 1.88 29.23
CA SER A 11 -0.05 2.98 28.76
C SER A 11 -0.86 3.52 29.94
N ASN A 12 -0.47 4.67 30.47
CA ASN A 12 -1.27 5.42 31.44
C ASN A 12 -2.15 6.42 30.67
N SER A 13 -3.39 6.05 30.34
CA SER A 13 -4.39 7.01 29.87
C SER A 13 -5.11 7.59 31.08
N SER A 14 -4.56 8.66 31.65
CA SER A 14 -5.29 9.48 32.60
C SER A 14 -6.49 10.12 31.90
N LYS A 15 -7.69 9.71 32.34
CA LYS A 15 -8.99 10.34 32.11
C LYS A 15 -8.89 11.87 32.18
N LEU A 16 -9.28 12.54 31.10
CA LEU A 16 -9.77 13.91 31.17
C LEU A 16 -11.25 13.88 30.79
N SER A 17 -12.09 13.88 31.81
CA SER A 17 -13.51 14.19 31.72
C SER A 17 -13.68 15.71 31.91
N LEU A 18 -14.31 16.38 30.95
CA LEU A 18 -14.89 17.70 31.17
C LEU A 18 -16.35 17.66 30.75
N SER A 19 -17.20 17.73 31.77
CA SER A 19 -18.63 18.00 31.70
C SER A 19 -18.89 19.44 31.26
N MET A 20 -19.86 19.65 30.38
CA MET A 20 -20.50 20.96 30.18
C MET A 20 -22.01 20.80 30.34
N THR A 21 -22.54 21.41 31.40
CA THR A 21 -23.96 21.70 31.61
C THR A 21 -24.32 22.96 30.81
N GLY A 22 -25.44 22.90 30.09
CA GLY A 22 -25.91 23.98 29.21
C GLY A 22 -26.59 25.15 29.93
N THR A 23 -26.90 26.18 29.14
CA THR A 23 -28.08 27.06 29.26
C THR A 23 -28.30 27.79 27.93
N ASP A 24 -29.58 28.03 27.63
CA ASP A 24 -30.20 28.52 26.40
C ASP A 24 -29.86 29.97 25.97
N GLY A 25 -30.15 30.30 24.69
CA GLY A 25 -30.33 31.70 24.27
C GLY A 25 -30.30 31.96 22.75
N LYS A 26 -31.36 32.60 22.25
CA LYS A 26 -31.81 32.80 20.85
C LYS A 26 -31.19 33.99 20.09
N ASP A 27 -31.39 33.94 18.76
CA ASP A 27 -31.59 35.02 17.76
C ASP A 27 -30.43 35.86 17.15
N GLY A 28 -30.41 35.89 15.80
CA GLY A 28 -30.56 37.15 15.02
C GLY A 28 -29.34 37.95 14.54
N GLY A 29 -28.97 37.77 13.26
CA GLY A 29 -28.68 38.81 12.24
C GLY A 29 -27.82 40.06 12.48
N ALA A 30 -26.91 40.29 11.50
CA ALA A 30 -26.39 41.58 10.96
C ALA A 30 -24.94 42.04 11.29
N ARG A 31 -24.12 41.96 10.23
CA ARG A 31 -23.07 42.87 9.70
C ARG A 31 -22.76 44.16 10.50
N VAL A 32 -21.46 44.48 10.68
CA VAL A 32 -20.76 45.75 10.27
C VAL A 32 -19.34 45.88 10.90
N GLU A 33 -18.38 46.10 10.01
CA GLU A 33 -17.12 46.90 10.02
C GLU A 33 -16.03 46.87 11.12
N LEU A 34 -14.79 46.93 10.59
CA LEU A 34 -13.49 47.20 11.22
C LEU A 34 -13.39 48.65 11.77
N PRO A 35 -12.33 48.95 12.55
CA PRO A 35 -11.28 49.74 11.90
C PRO A 35 -9.84 49.28 12.23
N ARG A 36 -8.98 49.56 11.24
CA ARG A 36 -7.51 49.57 11.31
C ARG A 36 -7.02 50.62 12.31
N SER A 37 -5.87 50.36 12.94
CA SER A 37 -4.92 51.40 13.31
C SER A 37 -3.49 50.88 13.19
N SER A 38 -2.66 51.72 12.59
CA SER A 38 -1.32 51.48 12.10
C SER A 38 -0.26 51.99 13.09
N LYS A 39 0.84 51.25 13.20
CA LYS A 39 2.23 51.64 13.45
C LYS A 39 2.50 53.02 14.07
N ARG A 40 3.23 53.03 15.20
CA ARG A 40 4.25 54.06 15.51
C ARG A 40 5.48 53.45 16.19
N PHE A 41 6.63 53.82 15.65
CA PHE A 41 7.99 53.56 16.15
C PHE A 41 8.31 54.47 17.36
N GLY A 42 9.20 54.03 18.24
CA GLY A 42 9.86 54.89 19.24
C GLY A 42 10.68 54.12 20.28
N PRO A 43 11.97 54.45 20.48
CA PRO A 43 12.94 53.69 21.29
C PRO A 43 12.95 54.16 22.75
N ASP A 44 13.32 53.31 23.71
CA ASP A 44 14.30 53.68 24.75
C ASP A 44 14.74 52.48 25.61
N SER A 45 15.83 52.74 26.31
CA SER A 45 16.83 51.87 26.91
C SER A 45 16.55 51.57 28.39
N SER A 46 17.19 50.50 28.86
CA SER A 46 17.64 50.27 30.25
C SER A 46 16.60 49.93 31.32
N HIS A 47 16.65 48.68 31.79
CA HIS A 47 16.80 48.38 33.22
C HIS A 47 17.45 47.00 33.36
N GLY A 48 18.69 47.00 33.85
CA GLY A 48 19.40 45.80 34.23
C GLY A 48 18.71 45.09 35.39
N ARG A 49 18.47 43.80 35.23
CA ARG A 49 18.26 42.89 36.35
C ARG A 49 19.44 41.93 36.40
N SER A 50 20.19 42.07 37.48
CA SER A 50 21.32 41.26 37.90
C SER A 50 20.94 39.77 37.98
N ASN A 51 21.68 38.92 37.28
CA ASN A 51 21.64 37.47 37.48
C ASN A 51 22.17 37.13 38.88
N PRO A 52 21.42 36.34 39.69
CA PRO A 52 21.79 36.03 41.07
C PRO A 52 22.87 34.95 41.20
N PHE A 53 23.48 34.50 40.10
CA PHE A 53 24.47 33.43 40.11
C PHE A 53 25.92 33.91 40.18
N ASN A 54 26.18 35.22 40.21
CA ASN A 54 27.55 35.75 40.12
C ASN A 54 28.24 35.95 41.49
N ALA A 55 27.80 35.27 42.54
CA ALA A 55 28.35 35.41 43.88
C ALA A 55 28.85 34.07 44.42
N LEU A 56 29.88 33.49 43.80
CA LEU A 56 30.76 32.52 44.47
C LEU A 56 32.20 32.76 44.01
N SER A 57 33.05 33.12 44.97
CA SER A 57 34.51 33.15 44.81
C SER A 57 35.03 31.74 44.50
N PRO A 58 36.13 31.58 43.74
CA PRO A 58 36.62 30.24 43.41
C PRO A 58 37.18 29.59 44.69
N LEU A 59 36.47 28.59 45.20
CA LEU A 59 36.98 27.70 46.22
C LEU A 59 38.12 26.89 45.57
N SER A 60 39.32 27.07 46.10
CA SER A 60 40.49 26.23 45.84
C SER A 60 40.23 24.81 46.37
N GLY A 61 39.51 24.01 45.60
CA GLY A 61 39.23 22.61 45.87
C GLY A 61 39.13 21.87 44.55
N GLY A 62 40.11 21.01 44.27
CA GLY A 62 40.23 20.28 43.01
C GLY A 62 38.94 19.52 42.68
N VAL A 63 38.26 19.95 41.62
CA VAL A 63 37.28 19.12 40.94
C VAL A 63 38.05 18.11 40.09
N SER A 64 38.19 16.90 40.61
CA SER A 64 38.67 15.76 39.85
C SER A 64 37.85 15.67 38.56
N SER A 65 38.52 15.81 37.42
CA SER A 65 37.90 15.56 36.11
C SER A 65 37.17 14.22 36.16
N PRO A 66 35.96 14.09 35.57
CA PRO A 66 35.31 12.80 35.51
C PRO A 66 36.28 11.83 34.85
N SER A 67 36.68 10.82 35.60
CA SER A 67 37.55 9.77 35.09
C SER A 67 36.97 9.25 33.77
N THR A 68 37.86 8.89 32.86
CA THR A 68 37.62 8.39 31.49
C THR A 68 36.56 7.28 31.38
N ASN A 69 36.07 6.75 32.49
CA ASN A 69 35.02 5.74 32.55
C ASN A 69 33.59 6.28 32.44
N ALA A 70 33.34 7.57 32.73
CA ALA A 70 31.99 8.15 32.59
C ALA A 70 31.59 8.41 31.13
N SER A 71 32.57 8.66 30.25
CA SER A 71 32.37 8.87 28.81
C SER A 71 31.85 7.63 28.08
N SER A 72 32.08 6.44 28.67
CA SER A 72 31.61 5.15 28.16
C SER A 72 30.09 4.97 28.29
N ALA A 73 29.45 5.65 29.24
CA ALA A 73 28.02 5.49 29.51
C ALA A 73 27.14 6.19 28.45
N PHE A 74 27.68 7.20 27.76
CA PHE A 74 26.96 7.96 26.73
C PHE A 74 27.58 7.87 25.33
N GLY A 75 28.63 7.07 25.15
CA GLY A 75 29.23 6.83 23.83
C GLY A 75 29.86 8.06 23.14
N LEU A 76 29.92 9.21 23.82
CA LEU A 76 30.38 10.50 23.25
C LEU A 76 31.91 10.59 23.03
N GLY A 77 32.67 9.53 23.32
CA GLY A 77 34.14 9.53 23.25
C GLY A 77 34.77 8.46 22.36
N ARG A 78 33.99 7.69 21.60
CA ARG A 78 34.57 6.62 20.75
C ARG A 78 34.99 7.22 19.40
N ARG A 79 36.30 7.29 19.12
CA ARG A 79 36.80 7.45 17.73
C ARG A 79 36.08 6.42 16.86
N PRO A 80 35.51 6.78 15.70
CA PRO A 80 34.86 5.81 14.84
C PRO A 80 35.96 4.90 14.26
N GLY A 81 36.24 3.79 14.94
CA GLY A 81 36.61 2.58 14.22
C GLY A 81 35.46 2.26 13.25
N PRO A 82 35.69 1.50 12.17
CA PRO A 82 34.61 1.14 11.26
C PRO A 82 33.46 0.59 12.09
N ALA A 83 32.32 1.29 12.05
CA ALA A 83 31.17 0.94 12.85
C ALA A 83 30.85 -0.53 12.59
N ARG A 84 30.78 -1.36 13.65
CA ARG A 84 30.42 -2.76 13.50
C ARG A 84 28.99 -2.80 12.95
N GLN A 85 28.87 -3.09 11.66
CA GLN A 85 27.59 -3.26 11.01
C GLN A 85 26.99 -4.61 11.37
N HIS A 86 25.67 -4.66 11.53
CA HIS A 86 24.95 -5.89 11.81
C HIS A 86 24.56 -6.53 10.47
N ALA A 87 25.36 -7.50 10.02
CA ALA A 87 25.14 -8.17 8.74
C ALA A 87 23.80 -8.94 8.72
N LEU A 88 23.10 -8.87 7.59
CA LEU A 88 21.88 -9.66 7.35
C LEU A 88 22.26 -11.05 6.83
N LYS A 89 21.41 -12.05 7.10
CA LYS A 89 21.57 -13.42 6.56
C LYS A 89 21.56 -13.45 5.04
N SER A 90 20.76 -12.60 4.41
CA SER A 90 20.65 -12.46 2.95
C SER A 90 20.84 -11.01 2.56
N THR A 91 21.50 -10.78 1.42
CA THR A 91 21.50 -9.47 0.78
C THR A 91 20.20 -9.30 0.00
N TRP A 92 19.55 -8.16 0.16
CA TRP A 92 18.31 -7.79 -0.53
C TRP A 92 18.57 -6.65 -1.51
N VAL A 93 17.74 -6.54 -2.54
CA VAL A 93 17.76 -5.44 -3.51
C VAL A 93 16.35 -4.89 -3.60
N ILE A 94 16.21 -3.58 -3.34
CA ILE A 94 14.96 -2.86 -3.54
C ILE A 94 14.88 -2.36 -4.97
N TRP A 95 13.74 -2.53 -5.61
CA TRP A 95 13.44 -2.00 -6.94
C TRP A 95 12.19 -1.14 -6.91
N TYR A 96 12.09 -0.23 -7.86
CA TYR A 96 10.92 0.60 -8.08
C TYR A 96 10.50 0.56 -9.53
N ARG A 97 9.19 0.41 -9.75
CA ARG A 97 8.56 0.53 -11.05
C ARG A 97 7.62 1.73 -11.01
N PRO A 98 7.88 2.82 -11.75
CA PRO A 98 6.95 3.93 -11.86
C PRO A 98 5.71 3.54 -12.66
N PRO A 99 4.66 4.37 -12.67
CA PRO A 99 3.56 4.21 -13.59
C PRO A 99 4.08 4.27 -15.02
N THR A 100 3.72 3.28 -15.82
CA THR A 100 4.17 3.19 -17.21
C THR A 100 3.01 3.15 -18.20
N PRO A 101 3.24 3.57 -19.46
CA PRO A 101 2.26 3.38 -20.53
C PRO A 101 1.93 1.90 -20.75
N LYS A 102 0.76 1.61 -21.33
CA LYS A 102 0.20 0.23 -21.46
C LYS A 102 1.15 -0.80 -22.09
N TYR A 103 2.02 -0.39 -23.01
CA TYR A 103 2.90 -1.28 -23.78
C TYR A 103 4.38 -1.18 -23.38
N SER A 104 4.65 -0.66 -22.18
CA SER A 104 6.03 -0.65 -21.67
C SER A 104 6.49 -2.05 -21.31
N ASP A 105 7.73 -2.37 -21.66
CA ASP A 105 8.44 -3.54 -21.17
C ASP A 105 8.53 -3.51 -19.63
N TYR A 106 8.06 -4.58 -18.99
CA TYR A 106 7.97 -4.68 -17.54
C TYR A 106 9.35 -4.71 -16.88
N GLU A 107 10.28 -5.47 -17.46
CA GLU A 107 11.63 -5.61 -16.90
C GLU A 107 12.39 -4.30 -17.05
N LYS A 108 12.34 -3.67 -18.23
CA LYS A 108 13.03 -2.40 -18.49
C LYS A 108 12.48 -1.24 -17.67
N SER A 109 11.22 -1.31 -17.25
CA SER A 109 10.62 -0.29 -16.39
C SER A 109 10.89 -0.50 -14.90
N THR A 110 11.44 -1.65 -14.50
CA THR A 110 11.72 -1.97 -13.10
C THR A 110 13.19 -1.66 -12.78
N ILE A 111 13.40 -0.62 -11.98
CA ILE A 111 14.72 -0.02 -11.76
C ILE A 111 15.26 -0.41 -10.38
N PRO A 112 16.51 -0.91 -10.27
CA PRO A 112 17.11 -1.21 -8.98
C PRO A 112 17.45 0.10 -8.26
N LEU A 113 17.05 0.22 -7.01
CA LEU A 113 17.30 1.41 -6.20
C LEU A 113 18.53 1.25 -5.31
N ALA A 114 18.58 0.17 -4.52
CA ALA A 114 19.63 -0.03 -3.54
C ALA A 114 19.79 -1.50 -3.15
N SER A 115 21.00 -1.88 -2.73
CA SER A 115 21.29 -3.18 -2.13
C SER A 115 21.51 -3.07 -0.62
N ILE A 116 20.88 -3.97 0.13
CA ILE A 116 20.81 -3.98 1.59
C ILE A 116 21.46 -5.27 2.08
N HIS A 117 22.55 -5.15 2.84
CA HIS A 117 23.34 -6.29 3.35
C HIS A 117 23.59 -6.21 4.86
N SER A 118 23.24 -5.10 5.50
CA SER A 118 23.30 -4.88 6.95
C SER A 118 22.06 -4.13 7.45
N VAL A 119 21.80 -4.20 8.76
CA VAL A 119 20.71 -3.43 9.41
C VAL A 119 20.90 -1.93 9.21
N GLU A 120 22.14 -1.45 9.25
CA GLU A 120 22.47 -0.03 9.01
C GLU A 120 22.15 0.36 7.56
N SER A 121 22.52 -0.48 6.58
CA SER A 121 22.18 -0.24 5.18
C SER A 121 20.66 -0.26 4.96
N PHE A 122 19.92 -1.10 5.70
CA PHE A 122 18.46 -1.13 5.64
C PHE A 122 17.87 0.22 6.07
N TRP A 123 18.23 0.71 7.26
CA TRP A 123 17.70 1.99 7.75
C TRP A 123 18.18 3.18 6.93
N SER A 124 19.42 3.16 6.43
CA SER A 124 19.93 4.20 5.53
C SER A 124 19.12 4.28 4.23
N VAL A 125 18.68 3.15 3.68
CA VAL A 125 17.85 3.13 2.46
C VAL A 125 16.41 3.46 2.81
N TYR A 126 15.82 2.73 3.76
CA TYR A 126 14.40 2.78 4.06
C TYR A 126 13.93 4.16 4.53
N SER A 127 14.74 4.86 5.34
CA SER A 127 14.42 6.22 5.81
C SER A 127 14.30 7.26 4.68
N HIS A 128 14.88 7.00 3.51
CA HIS A 128 14.83 7.88 2.34
C HIS A 128 13.82 7.41 1.29
N LEU A 129 13.21 6.24 1.44
CA LEU A 129 12.15 5.79 0.55
C LEU A 129 10.86 6.56 0.81
N LYS A 130 10.12 6.85 -0.26
CA LYS A 130 8.76 7.36 -0.11
C LYS A 130 7.89 6.27 0.49
N ARG A 131 7.00 6.65 1.42
CA ARG A 131 5.96 5.75 1.91
C ARG A 131 5.07 5.31 0.75
N PRO A 132 4.59 4.05 0.72
CA PRO A 132 3.69 3.56 -0.33
C PRO A 132 2.49 4.47 -0.61
N SER A 133 1.89 5.05 0.44
CA SER A 133 0.77 6.00 0.36
C SER A 133 1.08 7.29 -0.41
N LEU A 134 2.36 7.65 -0.53
CA LEU A 134 2.83 8.84 -1.25
C LEU A 134 3.31 8.52 -2.68
N LEU A 135 3.25 7.26 -3.10
CA LEU A 135 3.60 6.88 -4.46
C LEU A 135 2.47 7.18 -5.44
N PRO A 136 2.81 7.50 -6.70
CA PRO A 136 1.81 7.55 -7.76
C PRO A 136 1.04 6.24 -7.89
N THR A 137 -0.25 6.33 -8.18
CA THR A 137 -1.08 5.16 -8.53
C THR A 137 -0.48 4.41 -9.71
N VAL A 138 -0.51 3.07 -9.69
CA VAL A 138 0.12 2.18 -10.67
C VAL A 138 1.66 2.11 -10.53
N SER A 139 2.20 2.48 -9.37
CA SER A 139 3.59 2.19 -9.01
C SER A 139 3.73 0.84 -8.32
N ASP A 140 4.94 0.28 -8.35
CA ASP A 140 5.30 -0.93 -7.60
C ASP A 140 6.63 -0.74 -6.87
N TYR A 141 6.68 -1.19 -5.61
CA TYR A 141 7.95 -1.46 -4.92
C TYR A 141 8.20 -2.97 -4.90
N HIS A 142 9.46 -3.34 -5.03
CA HIS A 142 9.92 -4.72 -4.93
C HIS A 142 11.07 -4.79 -3.94
N ILE A 143 11.17 -5.90 -3.22
CA ILE A 143 12.38 -6.30 -2.50
C ILE A 143 12.65 -7.77 -2.80
N PHE A 144 13.81 -8.08 -3.38
CA PHE A 144 14.16 -9.45 -3.76
C PHE A 144 15.55 -9.80 -3.26
N LYS A 145 15.80 -11.07 -2.95
CA LYS A 145 17.14 -11.53 -2.62
C LYS A 145 18.08 -11.21 -3.78
N LYS A 146 19.32 -10.81 -3.47
CA LYS A 146 20.35 -10.53 -4.46
C LYS A 146 20.53 -11.72 -5.40
N GLY A 147 20.56 -11.45 -6.70
CA GLY A 147 20.66 -12.47 -7.75
C GLY A 147 19.31 -13.01 -8.25
N ILE A 148 18.18 -12.58 -7.68
CA ILE A 148 16.84 -12.90 -8.17
C ILE A 148 16.21 -11.64 -8.75
N ARG A 149 15.85 -11.67 -10.03
CA ARG A 149 15.11 -10.57 -10.66
C ARG A 149 13.63 -10.62 -10.27
N PRO A 150 12.94 -9.47 -10.12
CA PRO A 150 11.52 -9.42 -9.80
C PRO A 150 10.63 -9.72 -11.02
N VAL A 151 10.99 -10.74 -11.81
CA VAL A 151 10.30 -11.17 -13.03
C VAL A 151 10.04 -12.68 -12.97
N TRP A 152 9.01 -13.15 -13.66
CA TRP A 152 8.55 -14.54 -13.60
C TRP A 152 9.47 -15.47 -14.40
N GLU A 153 10.18 -14.93 -15.38
CA GLU A 153 11.18 -15.60 -16.21
C GLU A 153 12.49 -15.90 -15.46
N ASP A 154 12.69 -15.34 -14.27
CA ASP A 154 13.85 -15.64 -13.44
C ASP A 154 13.84 -17.12 -13.01
N GLU A 155 15.00 -17.78 -13.03
CA GLU A 155 15.15 -19.20 -12.68
C GLU A 155 14.60 -19.53 -11.29
N ALA A 156 14.70 -18.58 -10.35
CA ALA A 156 14.15 -18.73 -9.01
C ALA A 156 12.63 -18.63 -8.94
N ASN A 157 12.00 -17.94 -9.89
CA ASN A 157 10.58 -17.61 -9.84
C ASN A 157 9.73 -18.46 -10.79
N LYS A 158 10.31 -18.96 -11.90
CA LYS A 158 9.54 -19.58 -13.00
C LYS A 158 8.71 -20.80 -12.61
N LYS A 159 9.11 -21.56 -11.58
CA LYS A 159 8.35 -22.72 -11.05
C LYS A 159 7.56 -22.38 -9.79
N GLY A 160 7.56 -21.12 -9.41
CA GLY A 160 7.03 -20.64 -8.14
C GLY A 160 5.67 -19.98 -8.28
N GLY A 161 5.38 -19.12 -7.32
CA GLY A 161 4.18 -18.31 -7.33
C GLY A 161 4.24 -17.24 -6.27
N LYS A 162 3.06 -16.74 -5.89
CA LYS A 162 2.92 -15.69 -4.89
C LYS A 162 1.69 -15.84 -4.02
N TRP A 163 1.86 -15.52 -2.74
CA TRP A 163 0.76 -15.18 -1.86
C TRP A 163 0.34 -13.74 -2.11
N ILE A 164 -0.95 -13.50 -2.25
CA ILE A 164 -1.52 -12.19 -2.58
C ILE A 164 -2.48 -11.79 -1.47
N VAL A 165 -2.29 -10.57 -0.96
CA VAL A 165 -3.20 -9.91 -0.01
C VAL A 165 -3.65 -8.59 -0.62
N ARG A 166 -4.97 -8.39 -0.66
CA ARG A 166 -5.57 -7.12 -1.07
C ARG A 166 -5.79 -6.27 0.17
N LEU A 167 -5.18 -5.10 0.18
CA LEU A 167 -5.20 -4.15 1.28
C LEU A 167 -6.12 -2.99 0.91
N LYS A 168 -7.00 -2.62 1.85
CA LYS A 168 -7.72 -1.34 1.76
C LYS A 168 -6.72 -0.18 1.76
N LYS A 169 -7.13 0.97 1.24
CA LYS A 169 -6.30 2.18 1.33
C LYS A 169 -6.03 2.59 2.77
N GLY A 170 -4.86 3.18 3.00
CA GLY A 170 -4.44 3.72 4.29
C GLY A 170 -3.68 2.74 5.20
N VAL A 171 -3.63 1.44 4.88
CA VAL A 171 -2.89 0.45 5.70
C VAL A 171 -1.60 -0.07 5.07
N ALA A 172 -1.35 0.26 3.79
CA ALA A 172 -0.21 -0.26 3.03
C ALA A 172 1.15 0.10 3.64
N ASP A 173 1.31 1.32 4.15
CA ASP A 173 2.57 1.80 4.72
C ASP A 173 3.07 0.92 5.87
N ARG A 174 2.17 0.61 6.81
CA ARG A 174 2.46 -0.24 7.96
C ARG A 174 2.77 -1.66 7.53
N TYR A 175 1.88 -2.30 6.77
CA TYR A 175 2.07 -3.70 6.38
C TYR A 175 3.30 -3.91 5.50
N TRP A 176 3.66 -2.91 4.70
CA TRP A 176 4.90 -2.94 3.95
C TRP A 176 6.12 -2.88 4.87
N GLU A 177 6.15 -1.93 5.81
CA GLU A 177 7.23 -1.83 6.80
C GLU A 177 7.39 -3.12 7.62
N ASP A 178 6.29 -3.63 8.18
CA ASP A 178 6.25 -4.85 8.97
C ASP A 178 6.78 -6.05 8.16
N LEU A 179 6.41 -6.16 6.87
CA LEU A 179 6.90 -7.22 5.98
C LEU A 179 8.39 -7.06 5.68
N LEU A 180 8.86 -5.84 5.39
CA LEU A 180 10.27 -5.58 5.14
C LEU A 180 11.13 -5.98 6.33
N LEU A 181 10.72 -5.59 7.55
CA LEU A 181 11.39 -5.94 8.80
C LEU A 181 11.40 -7.46 9.02
N ALA A 182 10.28 -8.14 8.77
CA ALA A 182 10.19 -9.59 8.84
C ALA A 182 11.16 -10.29 7.87
N MET A 183 11.30 -9.77 6.64
CA MET A 183 12.17 -10.35 5.61
C MET A 183 13.66 -10.14 5.94
N VAL A 184 14.07 -8.91 6.29
CA VAL A 184 15.48 -8.65 6.63
C VAL A 184 15.88 -9.26 7.96
N GLY A 185 14.94 -9.39 8.90
CA GLY A 185 15.12 -10.03 10.21
C GLY A 185 15.01 -11.55 10.22
N ASP A 186 14.98 -12.21 9.06
CA ASP A 186 14.89 -13.67 8.91
C ASP A 186 13.73 -14.34 9.67
N GLN A 187 12.59 -13.64 9.81
CA GLN A 187 11.45 -14.11 10.61
C GLN A 187 10.63 -15.23 9.92
N PHE A 188 10.95 -15.53 8.67
CA PHE A 188 10.43 -16.71 7.96
C PHE A 188 11.18 -18.01 8.32
N ALA A 189 12.30 -17.91 9.04
CA ALA A 189 13.10 -19.03 9.54
C ALA A 189 13.37 -20.10 8.46
N GLU A 190 13.04 -21.37 8.74
CA GLU A 190 13.20 -22.51 7.83
C GLU A 190 12.50 -22.35 6.47
N ALA A 191 11.41 -21.58 6.43
CA ALA A 191 10.67 -21.33 5.19
C ALA A 191 11.24 -20.10 4.43
N GLY A 192 12.16 -19.35 5.04
CA GLY A 192 12.76 -18.15 4.47
C GLY A 192 13.58 -18.41 3.21
N ASP A 193 14.16 -19.60 3.04
CA ASP A 193 14.94 -19.96 1.85
C ASP A 193 14.08 -20.03 0.58
N GLU A 194 12.81 -20.39 0.74
CA GLU A 194 11.82 -20.44 -0.32
C GLU A 194 11.28 -19.06 -0.70
N VAL A 195 11.46 -18.04 0.14
CA VAL A 195 11.07 -16.65 -0.19
C VAL A 195 12.08 -16.07 -1.18
N CYS A 196 11.59 -15.68 -2.36
CA CYS A 196 12.36 -14.95 -3.37
C CYS A 196 12.39 -13.46 -3.07
N GLY A 197 11.23 -12.92 -2.71
CA GLY A 197 11.02 -11.49 -2.56
C GLY A 197 9.57 -11.13 -2.26
N ALA A 198 9.31 -9.83 -2.20
CA ALA A 198 7.97 -9.29 -2.03
C ALA A 198 7.75 -8.09 -2.95
N VAL A 199 6.47 -7.85 -3.25
CA VAL A 199 6.00 -6.78 -4.12
C VAL A 199 4.86 -6.05 -3.42
N LEU A 200 4.90 -4.73 -3.43
CA LEU A 200 3.77 -3.89 -3.09
C LEU A 200 3.36 -3.06 -4.30
N SER A 201 2.13 -3.28 -4.72
CA SER A 201 1.53 -2.66 -5.89
C SER A 201 0.50 -1.62 -5.48
N VAL A 202 0.78 -0.34 -5.73
CA VAL A 202 -0.15 0.75 -5.43
C VAL A 202 -1.17 0.86 -6.55
N ARG A 203 -2.46 0.70 -6.28
CA ARG A 203 -3.54 0.83 -7.30
C ARG A 203 -4.60 1.83 -6.85
N SER A 204 -5.61 2.11 -7.67
CA SER A 204 -6.58 3.16 -7.37
C SER A 204 -7.52 2.80 -6.22
N GLY A 205 -8.06 1.58 -6.21
CA GLY A 205 -9.02 1.13 -5.18
C GLY A 205 -8.37 0.42 -3.99
N GLU A 206 -7.46 -0.51 -4.25
CA GLU A 206 -6.83 -1.38 -3.25
C GLU A 206 -5.34 -1.46 -3.52
N ASP A 207 -4.53 -1.55 -2.48
CA ASP A 207 -3.12 -1.89 -2.66
C ASP A 207 -2.95 -3.40 -2.61
N VAL A 208 -2.01 -3.94 -3.37
CA VAL A 208 -1.79 -5.38 -3.46
C VAL A 208 -0.41 -5.70 -2.92
N LEU A 209 -0.37 -6.40 -1.80
CA LEU A 209 0.85 -6.94 -1.21
C LEU A 209 1.04 -8.37 -1.69
N SER A 210 2.25 -8.74 -2.09
CA SER A 210 2.55 -10.08 -2.56
C SER A 210 3.90 -10.58 -2.07
N VAL A 211 3.97 -11.85 -1.68
CA VAL A 211 5.23 -12.54 -1.32
C VAL A 211 5.47 -13.66 -2.30
N TRP A 212 6.60 -13.63 -2.99
CA TRP A 212 6.98 -14.55 -4.05
C TRP A 212 7.82 -15.69 -3.47
N THR A 213 7.53 -16.92 -3.90
CA THR A 213 8.23 -18.11 -3.42
C THR A 213 8.70 -18.97 -4.59
N ARG A 214 9.79 -19.73 -4.38
CA ARG A 214 10.44 -20.55 -5.42
C ARG A 214 9.63 -21.75 -5.86
N ILE A 215 8.92 -22.36 -4.92
CA ILE A 215 8.18 -23.61 -5.13
C ILE A 215 6.71 -23.47 -4.72
N ASP A 216 5.86 -24.27 -5.37
CA ASP A 216 4.58 -24.70 -4.82
C ASP A 216 4.80 -25.94 -3.92
N GLY A 217 4.28 -25.95 -2.70
CA GLY A 217 4.49 -27.10 -1.82
C GLY A 217 4.22 -26.83 -0.34
N GLY A 218 4.38 -27.85 0.51
CA GLY A 218 4.01 -27.76 1.93
C GLY A 218 4.73 -26.66 2.71
N ARG A 219 6.00 -26.38 2.40
CA ARG A 219 6.75 -25.25 3.01
C ARG A 219 6.15 -23.88 2.68
N ASN A 220 5.46 -23.78 1.55
CA ASN A 220 4.79 -22.57 1.11
C ASN A 220 3.59 -22.21 2.02
N ILE A 221 2.88 -23.21 2.55
CA ILE A 221 1.80 -22.99 3.53
C ILE A 221 2.36 -22.36 4.82
N LYS A 222 3.55 -22.80 5.28
CA LYS A 222 4.21 -22.18 6.44
C LYS A 222 4.52 -20.70 6.22
N ILE A 223 4.86 -20.30 5.00
CA ILE A 223 5.09 -18.89 4.63
C ILE A 223 3.80 -18.09 4.84
N ARG A 224 2.66 -18.58 4.34
CA ARG A 224 1.34 -17.93 4.52
C ARG A 224 1.01 -17.70 5.99
N GLU A 225 1.13 -18.73 6.82
CA GLU A 225 0.81 -18.63 8.24
C GLU A 225 1.77 -17.68 8.98
N THR A 226 3.04 -17.65 8.54
CA THR A 226 4.01 -16.68 9.02
C THR A 226 3.66 -15.25 8.63
N ILE A 227 3.23 -15.01 7.38
CA ILE A 227 2.74 -13.70 6.93
C ILE A 227 1.57 -13.24 7.81
N LYS A 228 0.57 -14.10 8.02
CA LYS A 228 -0.60 -13.79 8.86
C LYS A 228 -0.20 -13.36 10.27
N ARG A 229 0.67 -14.15 10.90
CA ARG A 229 1.15 -13.92 12.26
C ARG A 229 1.97 -12.64 12.37
N LEU A 230 2.98 -12.46 11.52
CA LEU A 230 3.92 -11.34 11.62
C LEU A 230 3.26 -10.00 11.29
N LEU A 231 2.34 -9.98 10.32
CA LEU A 231 1.63 -8.77 9.97
C LEU A 231 0.45 -8.50 10.92
N GLY A 232 0.05 -9.47 11.75
CA GLY A 232 -1.08 -9.33 12.66
C GLY A 232 -2.39 -9.08 11.90
N PHE A 233 -2.57 -9.79 10.79
CA PHE A 233 -3.79 -9.65 9.99
C PHE A 233 -5.03 -10.15 10.76
N PRO A 234 -6.20 -9.50 10.58
CA PRO A 234 -7.48 -10.05 11.02
C PRO A 234 -7.68 -11.48 10.51
N VAL A 235 -8.38 -12.30 11.30
CA VAL A 235 -8.55 -13.75 11.03
C VAL A 235 -9.24 -14.03 9.69
N ASP A 236 -10.12 -13.13 9.26
CA ASP A 236 -10.87 -13.16 8.00
C ASP A 236 -10.08 -12.65 6.79
N THR A 237 -8.83 -12.21 6.98
CA THR A 237 -8.01 -11.69 5.88
C THR A 237 -7.76 -12.76 4.84
N ASN A 238 -8.26 -12.52 3.63
CA ASN A 238 -8.08 -13.42 2.50
C ASN A 238 -6.65 -13.31 1.94
N ILE A 239 -5.89 -14.40 2.05
CA ILE A 239 -4.55 -14.56 1.48
C ILE A 239 -4.60 -15.68 0.45
N VAL A 240 -4.44 -15.32 -0.82
CA VAL A 240 -4.66 -16.20 -1.97
C VAL A 240 -3.33 -16.61 -2.58
N TRP A 241 -3.12 -17.90 -2.80
CA TRP A 241 -2.00 -18.40 -3.58
C TRP A 241 -2.31 -18.33 -5.07
N LYS A 242 -1.34 -17.94 -5.89
CA LYS A 242 -1.37 -18.11 -7.34
C LYS A 242 0.00 -18.53 -7.83
N SER A 243 0.06 -19.57 -8.67
CA SER A 243 1.27 -19.86 -9.43
C SER A 243 1.58 -18.71 -10.39
N HIS A 244 2.83 -18.60 -10.81
CA HIS A 244 3.17 -17.64 -11.86
C HIS A 244 2.48 -18.02 -13.16
N ASP A 245 2.53 -19.29 -13.57
CA ASP A 245 1.87 -19.86 -14.76
C ASP A 245 0.39 -19.47 -14.85
N ASP A 246 -0.38 -19.68 -13.77
CA ASP A 246 -1.80 -19.29 -13.72
C ASP A 246 -1.98 -17.77 -13.87
N SER A 247 -1.08 -16.99 -13.27
CA SER A 247 -1.13 -15.53 -13.34
C SER A 247 -0.89 -15.01 -14.77
N ILE A 248 -0.02 -15.68 -15.53
CA ILE A 248 0.26 -15.35 -16.94
C ILE A 248 -0.94 -15.74 -17.80
N ALA A 249 -1.42 -16.97 -17.68
CA ALA A 249 -2.58 -17.46 -18.43
C ALA A 249 -3.80 -16.57 -18.19
N GLN A 250 -4.06 -16.20 -16.94
CA GLN A 250 -5.15 -15.28 -16.60
C GLN A 250 -4.96 -13.89 -17.23
N ARG A 251 -3.73 -13.36 -17.25
CA ARG A 251 -3.44 -12.06 -17.87
C ARG A 251 -3.67 -12.09 -19.37
N SER A 252 -3.16 -13.11 -20.06
CA SER A 252 -3.37 -13.31 -21.49
C SER A 252 -4.86 -13.44 -21.84
N ALA A 253 -5.63 -14.20 -21.06
CA ALA A 253 -7.08 -14.34 -21.25
C ALA A 253 -7.84 -13.02 -21.07
N ILE A 254 -7.47 -12.21 -20.06
CA ILE A 254 -8.08 -10.88 -19.85
C ILE A 254 -7.78 -9.94 -21.03
N ASP A 255 -6.55 -9.97 -21.55
CA ASP A 255 -6.15 -9.11 -22.65
C ASP A 255 -6.84 -9.54 -23.97
N GLN A 256 -7.01 -10.85 -24.22
CA GLN A 256 -7.80 -11.36 -25.34
C GLN A 256 -9.27 -10.94 -25.26
N ALA A 257 -9.92 -11.14 -24.10
CA ALA A 257 -11.32 -10.77 -23.92
C ALA A 257 -11.55 -9.25 -24.08
N ARG A 258 -10.56 -8.42 -23.77
CA ARG A 258 -10.61 -6.97 -24.02
C ARG A 258 -10.50 -6.63 -25.50
N GLN A 259 -9.64 -7.33 -26.25
CA GLN A 259 -9.51 -7.16 -27.69
C GLN A 259 -10.80 -7.55 -28.41
N GLU A 260 -11.40 -8.68 -28.05
CA GLU A 260 -12.67 -9.15 -28.63
C GLU A 260 -13.82 -8.16 -28.40
N LYS A 261 -13.93 -7.59 -27.19
CA LYS A 261 -14.92 -6.54 -26.88
C LYS A 261 -14.70 -5.25 -27.68
N ALA A 262 -13.45 -4.89 -27.97
CA ALA A 262 -13.14 -3.71 -28.76
C ALA A 262 -13.52 -3.90 -30.24
N VAL A 263 -13.31 -5.11 -30.78
CA VAL A 263 -13.65 -5.46 -32.17
C VAL A 263 -15.15 -5.65 -32.36
N GLY A 264 -15.85 -6.25 -31.39
CA GLY A 264 -17.31 -6.45 -31.42
C GLY A 264 -18.13 -5.16 -31.36
N SER A 265 -17.54 -4.04 -30.93
CA SER A 265 -18.19 -2.71 -30.89
C SER A 265 -18.16 -1.95 -32.23
N HIS A 266 -17.58 -2.53 -33.29
CA HIS A 266 -17.41 -1.88 -34.61
C HIS A 266 -18.23 -2.50 -35.74
N HIS A 267 -19.31 -3.24 -35.46
CA HIS A 267 -20.31 -3.50 -36.51
C HIS A 267 -21.11 -2.21 -36.79
N PRO A 268 -21.05 -1.64 -38.01
CA PRO A 268 -21.94 -0.55 -38.36
C PRO A 268 -23.35 -1.12 -38.48
N HIS A 269 -24.30 -0.52 -37.75
CA HIS A 269 -25.72 -0.65 -38.05
C HIS A 269 -25.96 -0.10 -39.46
N HIS A 270 -25.92 -0.96 -40.48
CA HIS A 270 -26.54 -0.64 -41.76
C HIS A 270 -28.05 -0.66 -41.56
N GLN A 271 -28.60 0.51 -41.24
CA GLN A 271 -30.02 0.76 -41.28
C GLN A 271 -30.44 0.72 -42.75
N HIS A 272 -31.04 -0.38 -43.19
CA HIS A 272 -31.72 -0.46 -44.49
C HIS A 272 -32.90 0.50 -44.47
N HIS A 273 -32.70 1.72 -44.97
CA HIS A 273 -33.80 2.61 -45.34
C HIS A 273 -34.28 2.18 -46.72
N LEU A 274 -35.31 1.32 -46.77
CA LEU A 274 -36.04 1.07 -48.02
C LEU A 274 -36.90 2.31 -48.31
N THR A 275 -36.59 3.01 -49.39
CA THR A 275 -37.39 4.09 -49.95
C THR A 275 -38.55 3.47 -50.74
N GLN A 276 -39.78 3.60 -50.24
CA GLN A 276 -40.99 3.19 -50.98
C GLN A 276 -41.39 4.34 -51.91
N HIS A 277 -41.27 4.12 -53.22
CA HIS A 277 -41.89 4.95 -54.26
C HIS A 277 -43.29 4.41 -54.59
N ALA A 278 -44.23 5.34 -54.68
CA ALA A 278 -45.66 5.16 -54.95
C ALA A 278 -45.98 4.77 -56.40
N LEU A 279 -47.15 4.13 -56.62
CA LEU A 279 -48.08 4.24 -57.78
C LEU A 279 -49.38 3.46 -57.43
N GLY A 280 -50.54 4.13 -57.26
CA GLY A 280 -51.68 4.11 -58.20
C GLY A 280 -52.76 3.06 -57.84
N SER A 281 -53.80 3.39 -57.05
CA SER A 281 -55.15 3.87 -57.47
C SER A 281 -56.10 2.80 -58.07
N GLU A 282 -57.13 2.39 -57.29
CA GLU A 282 -58.58 2.50 -57.58
C GLU A 282 -59.51 1.35 -57.08
N ARG A 283 -60.52 1.79 -56.30
CA ARG A 283 -61.98 1.45 -56.31
C ARG A 283 -62.55 0.05 -56.01
N ARG A 284 -63.31 0.03 -54.90
CA ARG A 284 -64.73 -0.38 -54.69
C ARG A 284 -65.20 -1.81 -55.05
N ARG A 285 -65.65 -2.59 -54.04
CA ARG A 285 -67.06 -2.99 -53.72
C ARG A 285 -67.09 -4.26 -52.84
N ALA A 286 -67.90 -4.23 -51.78
CA ALA A 286 -68.65 -5.39 -51.27
C ALA A 286 -70.04 -5.40 -51.98
N PRO A 287 -70.91 -6.43 -51.92
CA PRO A 287 -71.03 -7.48 -50.89
C PRO A 287 -71.50 -8.90 -51.37
N THR A 288 -71.85 -9.72 -50.36
CA THR A 288 -72.85 -10.82 -50.30
C THR A 288 -72.56 -12.27 -50.76
N LEU A 289 -72.74 -13.16 -49.75
CA LEU A 289 -73.57 -14.37 -49.67
C LEU A 289 -73.06 -15.76 -50.11
N ASP A 290 -73.18 -16.65 -49.11
CA ASP A 290 -73.77 -17.99 -49.10
C ASP A 290 -72.89 -19.26 -49.11
N ASP A 291 -72.96 -19.90 -47.92
CA ASP A 291 -73.51 -21.23 -47.63
C ASP A 291 -72.63 -22.50 -47.64
N SER A 292 -72.78 -23.22 -46.51
CA SER A 292 -72.76 -24.67 -46.31
C SER A 292 -71.49 -25.46 -46.65
N THR A 293 -71.03 -26.48 -45.91
CA THR A 293 -71.48 -27.31 -44.78
C THR A 293 -70.30 -28.22 -44.43
N GLY A 294 -70.26 -28.83 -43.22
CA GLY A 294 -69.42 -30.05 -43.03
C GLY A 294 -68.66 -30.20 -41.72
N ASP A 295 -69.36 -30.01 -40.60
CA ASP A 295 -69.47 -30.91 -39.43
C ASP A 295 -68.41 -32.01 -39.13
N LYS A 296 -68.14 -32.11 -37.81
CA LYS A 296 -67.64 -33.23 -36.97
C LYS A 296 -66.21 -33.73 -37.16
N GLY A 297 -65.40 -33.88 -36.10
CA GLY A 297 -65.65 -33.68 -34.67
C GLY A 297 -64.81 -34.64 -33.82
N LYS A 298 -64.46 -34.16 -32.61
CA LYS A 298 -64.11 -34.89 -31.37
C LYS A 298 -62.90 -35.86 -31.41
N GLY A 299 -62.07 -35.93 -30.38
CA GLY A 299 -62.20 -35.35 -29.06
C GLY A 299 -61.04 -35.70 -28.12
N THR A 300 -60.87 -34.78 -27.17
CA THR A 300 -60.64 -34.95 -25.73
C THR A 300 -59.28 -35.42 -25.20
N ALA A 301 -58.71 -34.46 -24.47
CA ALA A 301 -57.78 -34.58 -23.37
C ALA A 301 -58.35 -35.37 -22.18
N SER A 302 -57.44 -35.94 -21.38
CA SER A 302 -57.20 -35.53 -19.99
C SER A 302 -55.78 -35.93 -19.59
#